data_AF-A0A5C2SSB7-F1
#
_entry.id   AF-A0A5C2SSB7-F1
#
_cell.length_a   1.000
_cell.length_b   1.000
_cell.length_c   1.000
_cell.angle_alpha   90.00
_cell.angle_beta   90.00
_cell.angle_gamma   90.00
#
_symmetry.space_group_name_H-M   'P 1'
#
loop_
_entity.id
_entity.type
_entity.pdbx_description
1 polymer ?
#
loop_
_entity_poly.entity_id
_entity_poly.type
_entity_poly.pdbx_seq_one_letter_code
_entity_poly.pdbx_strand_id
1 'polypeptide(L)'
;MYYISTVAGGTVQFYPDLSRGSFHLPDNKDAAVLNAPFKKPYKMTKRTRKVGVTGKYGTRYGASLRKQIKKIEITQHARYTCTFCGKDAVKRQAVGIWNCKSCKKVIAGGAWTVSTTAAATVRSTVRRLRELTEA
;
A
#
# COMPACT_ATOMS: atom_id res chain seq x y z
N MET A 1 17.29 -16.17 -57.50
CA MET A 1 17.64 -14.72 -57.47
C MET A 1 17.61 -14.29 -56.02
N TYR A 2 18.77 -14.29 -55.34
CA TYR A 2 18.87 -14.00 -53.91
C TYR A 2 19.27 -12.54 -53.71
N TYR A 3 18.46 -11.79 -52.95
CA TYR A 3 18.78 -10.41 -52.57
C TYR A 3 19.75 -10.45 -51.38
N ILE A 4 20.97 -9.95 -51.56
CA ILE A 4 22.01 -9.89 -50.53
C ILE A 4 22.12 -8.44 -50.08
N SER A 5 21.74 -8.16 -48.84
CA SER A 5 22.02 -6.89 -48.16
C SER A 5 22.91 -7.18 -46.96
N THR A 6 24.13 -6.65 -46.96
CA THR A 6 25.17 -6.91 -45.95
C THR A 6 25.42 -5.65 -45.11
N VAL A 7 25.22 -5.71 -43.78
CA VAL A 7 26.02 -5.16 -42.64
C VAL A 7 25.10 -5.08 -41.40
N ALA A 8 25.46 -5.43 -40.16
CA ALA A 8 26.71 -5.81 -39.51
C ALA A 8 26.33 -6.71 -38.31
N GLY A 9 27.14 -7.74 -38.00
CA GLY A 9 26.94 -8.55 -36.78
C GLY A 9 26.65 -10.03 -36.99
N GLY A 10 27.46 -10.73 -37.80
CA GLY A 10 27.98 -12.07 -37.48
C GLY A 10 27.03 -13.22 -37.16
N THR A 11 25.74 -13.19 -37.50
CA THR A 11 24.87 -14.37 -37.41
C THR A 11 24.03 -14.52 -38.68
N VAL A 12 24.26 -15.60 -39.42
CA VAL A 12 23.48 -15.96 -40.61
C VAL A 12 22.26 -16.74 -40.13
N GLN A 13 21.07 -16.14 -40.23
CA GLN A 13 19.82 -16.88 -40.03
C GLN A 13 19.31 -17.40 -41.37
N PHE A 14 19.31 -18.72 -41.52
CA PHE A 14 18.62 -19.43 -42.58
C PHE A 14 17.15 -19.61 -42.17
N TYR A 15 16.21 -19.04 -42.93
CA TYR A 15 14.78 -19.33 -42.76
C TYR A 15 14.39 -20.50 -43.68
N PRO A 16 13.82 -21.60 -43.17
CA PRO A 16 13.33 -22.68 -44.01
C PRO A 16 12.08 -22.25 -44.81
N ASP A 17 12.06 -22.70 -46.07
CA ASP A 17 11.01 -22.50 -47.06
C ASP A 17 9.68 -23.16 -46.61
N LEU A 18 8.63 -22.36 -46.46
CA LEU A 18 7.33 -22.73 -45.88
C LEU A 18 6.36 -23.35 -46.90
N SER A 19 6.86 -24.03 -47.94
CA SER A 19 6.03 -24.42 -49.09
C SER A 19 5.56 -25.89 -49.14
N ARG A 20 5.89 -26.77 -48.18
CA ARG A 20 5.40 -28.18 -48.22
C ARG A 20 5.16 -28.79 -46.84
N GLY A 21 3.89 -29.01 -46.50
CA GLY A 21 3.50 -29.79 -45.32
C GLY A 21 1.99 -29.75 -45.07
N SER A 22 1.24 -30.62 -45.75
CA SER A 22 -0.19 -30.87 -45.51
C SER A 22 -0.37 -31.58 -44.15
N PHE A 23 -0.66 -30.81 -43.11
CA PHE A 23 -1.04 -31.33 -41.79
C PHE A 23 -2.55 -31.59 -41.77
N HIS A 24 -2.94 -32.85 -41.52
CA HIS A 24 -4.32 -33.25 -41.27
C HIS A 24 -4.91 -32.39 -40.12
N LEU A 25 -6.06 -31.76 -40.34
CA LEU A 25 -6.85 -31.18 -39.25
C LEU A 25 -7.57 -32.32 -38.51
N PRO A 26 -7.34 -32.52 -37.21
CA PRO A 26 -8.24 -33.32 -36.39
C PRO A 26 -9.54 -32.56 -36.13
N ASP A 27 -10.64 -33.32 -36.08
CA ASP A 27 -12.01 -32.86 -36.06
C ASP A 27 -12.35 -31.84 -34.96
N ASN A 28 -13.11 -30.85 -35.42
CA ASN A 28 -13.84 -29.79 -34.73
C ASN A 28 -14.58 -30.26 -33.46
N LYS A 29 -13.93 -30.23 -32.29
CA LYS A 29 -14.61 -30.34 -30.98
C LYS A 29 -14.01 -29.53 -29.83
N ASP A 30 -12.88 -28.84 -30.02
CA ASP A 30 -12.26 -27.98 -28.98
C ASP A 30 -12.29 -26.47 -29.30
N ALA A 31 -13.06 -26.04 -30.31
CA ALA A 31 -13.14 -24.64 -30.73
C ALA A 31 -13.88 -23.70 -29.73
N ALA A 32 -14.17 -24.15 -28.51
CA ALA A 32 -14.88 -23.38 -27.49
C ALA A 32 -13.97 -22.75 -26.41
N VAL A 33 -12.64 -22.90 -26.46
CA VAL A 33 -11.75 -22.42 -25.36
C VAL A 33 -10.81 -21.26 -25.75
N LEU A 34 -10.87 -20.74 -26.98
CA LEU A 34 -9.94 -19.66 -27.43
C LEU A 34 -10.51 -18.23 -27.39
N ASN A 35 -11.66 -17.99 -26.76
CA ASN A 35 -12.21 -16.63 -26.60
C ASN A 35 -12.38 -16.20 -25.14
N ALA A 36 -11.46 -16.63 -24.25
CA ALA A 36 -11.33 -15.99 -22.95
C ALA A 36 -10.36 -14.80 -23.07
N PRO A 37 -10.82 -13.53 -22.94
CA PRO A 37 -9.89 -12.43 -22.84
C PRO A 37 -9.04 -12.66 -21.60
N PHE A 38 -7.74 -12.90 -21.78
CA PHE A 38 -6.73 -12.86 -20.73
C PHE A 38 -6.78 -11.47 -20.09
N LYS A 39 -7.66 -11.29 -19.09
CA LYS A 39 -7.74 -10.07 -18.29
C LYS A 39 -6.47 -10.03 -17.44
N LYS A 40 -5.41 -9.40 -17.97
CA LYS A 40 -4.25 -9.01 -17.15
C LYS A 40 -4.80 -8.24 -15.94
N PRO A 41 -4.51 -8.65 -14.69
CA PRO A 41 -4.94 -7.89 -13.54
C PRO A 41 -4.25 -6.52 -13.60
N TYR A 42 -5.04 -5.47 -13.82
CA TYR A 42 -4.55 -4.10 -13.81
C TYR A 42 -3.96 -3.81 -12.42
N LYS A 43 -2.62 -3.82 -12.36
CA LYS A 43 -1.88 -3.46 -11.15
C LYS A 43 -2.04 -1.95 -10.95
N MET A 44 -2.89 -1.54 -10.01
CA MET A 44 -3.05 -0.12 -9.67
C MET A 44 -1.68 0.51 -9.40
N THR A 45 -1.30 1.47 -10.23
CA THR A 45 -0.01 2.14 -10.10
C THR A 45 -0.06 3.13 -8.94
N LYS A 46 1.05 3.24 -8.20
CA LYS A 46 1.15 4.20 -7.09
C LYS A 46 1.00 5.62 -7.62
N ARG A 47 -0.14 6.25 -7.33
CA ARG A 47 -0.51 7.61 -7.83
C ARG A 47 0.53 8.68 -7.48
N THR A 48 1.19 8.59 -6.33
CA THR A 48 2.10 9.66 -5.87
C THR A 48 3.43 9.10 -5.38
N ARG A 49 4.54 9.72 -5.79
CA ARG A 49 5.89 9.33 -5.32
C ARG A 49 6.18 9.85 -3.91
N LYS A 50 6.02 11.17 -3.69
CA LYS A 50 6.43 11.87 -2.46
C LYS A 50 5.25 12.35 -1.61
N VAL A 51 4.21 12.89 -2.23
CA VAL A 51 3.17 13.67 -1.53
C VAL A 51 2.22 12.81 -0.69
N GLY A 52 1.77 11.63 -1.15
CA GLY A 52 0.86 10.79 -0.39
C GLY A 52 -0.47 11.50 -0.10
N VAL A 53 -0.95 11.40 1.15
CA VAL A 53 -2.23 11.97 1.61
C VAL A 53 -2.34 13.49 1.42
N THR A 54 -1.21 14.21 1.43
CA THR A 54 -1.19 15.68 1.22
C THR A 54 -1.29 16.08 -0.26
N GLY A 55 -1.50 15.12 -1.17
CA GLY A 55 -1.85 15.40 -2.56
C GLY A 55 -3.13 16.22 -2.73
N LYS A 56 -4.04 16.18 -1.74
CA LYS A 56 -5.27 17.01 -1.72
C LYS A 56 -5.02 18.51 -1.73
N TYR A 57 -3.86 18.96 -1.26
CA TYR A 57 -3.52 20.38 -1.20
C TYR A 57 -2.96 20.92 -2.53
N GLY A 58 -2.60 20.03 -3.47
CA GLY A 58 -2.02 20.41 -4.76
C GLY A 58 -0.72 21.20 -4.59
N THR A 59 -0.60 22.30 -5.35
CA THR A 59 0.58 23.18 -5.35
C THR A 59 0.64 24.13 -4.16
N ARG A 60 -0.48 24.32 -3.44
CA ARG A 60 -0.64 25.33 -2.38
C ARG A 60 0.15 25.03 -1.09
N TYR A 61 0.46 26.07 -0.31
CA TYR A 61 1.10 26.05 1.03
C TYR A 61 2.60 25.70 1.09
N GLY A 62 3.22 25.25 -0.02
CA GLY A 62 4.64 24.94 -0.04
C GLY A 62 5.03 23.57 0.55
N ALA A 63 6.27 23.16 0.30
CA ALA A 63 6.70 21.78 0.57
C ALA A 63 6.90 21.47 2.07
N SER A 64 7.36 22.43 2.87
CA SER A 64 7.66 22.22 4.30
C SER A 64 6.40 21.89 5.11
N LEU A 65 5.37 22.73 4.99
CA LEU A 65 4.08 22.54 5.65
C LEU A 65 3.41 21.23 5.23
N ARG A 66 3.44 20.89 3.94
CA ARG A 66 2.90 19.61 3.44
C ARG A 66 3.64 18.39 3.99
N LYS A 67 4.94 18.48 4.30
CA LYS A 67 5.69 17.38 4.94
C LYS A 67 5.29 17.21 6.41
N GLN A 68 5.06 18.31 7.15
CA GLN A 68 4.62 18.26 8.54
C GLN A 68 3.19 17.69 8.66
N ILE A 69 2.24 18.24 7.90
CA ILE A 69 0.84 17.77 7.88
C ILE A 69 0.77 16.31 7.43
N LYS A 70 1.59 15.87 6.47
CA LYS A 70 1.62 14.47 6.06
C LYS A 70 1.86 13.51 7.23
N LYS A 71 2.81 13.84 8.12
CA LYS A 71 3.10 13.01 9.31
C LYS A 71 1.87 12.94 10.22
N ILE A 72 1.28 14.10 10.49
CA ILE A 72 0.10 14.25 11.38
C ILE A 72 -1.14 13.54 10.82
N GLU A 73 -1.41 13.69 9.53
CA GLU A 73 -2.58 13.07 8.88
C GLU A 73 -2.45 11.56 8.73
N ILE A 74 -1.24 11.05 8.55
CA ILE A 74 -1.01 9.61 8.54
C ILE A 74 -1.28 9.04 9.93
N THR A 75 -0.73 9.65 10.98
CA THR A 75 -0.91 9.15 12.36
C THR A 75 -2.36 9.27 12.81
N GLN A 76 -3.04 10.38 12.54
CA GLN A 76 -4.42 10.57 13.00
C GLN A 76 -5.42 9.59 12.33
N HIS A 77 -5.15 9.17 11.08
CA HIS A 77 -6.01 8.26 10.32
C HIS A 77 -5.58 6.80 10.45
N ALA A 78 -4.41 6.52 11.03
CA ALA A 78 -3.98 5.17 11.33
C ALA A 78 -4.94 4.49 12.32
N ARG A 79 -5.00 3.17 12.21
CA ARG A 79 -5.61 2.34 13.26
C ARG A 79 -4.53 2.00 14.27
N TYR A 80 -4.88 2.03 15.55
CA TYR A 80 -3.97 1.69 16.64
C TYR A 80 -4.42 0.44 17.38
N THR A 81 -3.45 -0.23 18.00
CA THR A 81 -3.65 -1.36 18.90
C THR A 81 -4.41 -0.89 20.15
N CYS A 82 -5.50 -1.58 20.48
CA CYS A 82 -6.25 -1.32 21.71
C CYS A 82 -5.56 -1.99 22.90
N THR A 83 -5.23 -1.24 23.94
CA THR A 83 -4.63 -1.77 25.19
C THR A 83 -5.56 -2.71 25.95
N PHE A 84 -6.87 -2.68 25.67
CA PHE A 84 -7.85 -3.50 26.39
C PHE A 84 -8.19 -4.81 25.69
N CYS A 85 -8.19 -4.85 24.36
CA CYS A 85 -8.60 -6.04 23.59
C CYS A 85 -7.55 -6.53 22.59
N GLY A 86 -6.39 -5.88 22.51
CA GLY A 86 -5.27 -6.26 21.62
C GLY A 86 -5.47 -6.00 20.12
N LYS A 87 -6.71 -5.75 19.67
CA LYS A 87 -7.05 -5.55 18.25
C LYS A 87 -6.71 -4.16 17.72
N ASP A 88 -6.31 -4.07 16.45
CA ASP A 88 -6.07 -2.83 15.69
C ASP A 88 -7.38 -2.16 15.22
N ALA A 89 -8.17 -1.73 16.21
CA ALA A 89 -9.51 -1.21 15.98
C ALA A 89 -9.73 0.19 16.55
N VAL A 90 -8.71 0.79 17.17
CA VAL A 90 -8.81 2.15 17.73
C VAL A 90 -8.72 3.17 16.60
N LYS A 91 -9.73 4.06 16.53
CA LYS A 91 -9.80 5.16 15.56
C LYS A 91 -10.15 6.47 16.28
N ARG A 92 -9.58 7.57 15.80
CA ARG A 92 -9.89 8.92 16.27
C ARG A 92 -11.34 9.29 15.97
N GLN A 93 -12.06 9.78 16.97
CA GLN A 93 -13.40 10.36 16.80
C GLN A 93 -13.32 11.89 16.81
N ALA A 94 -12.70 12.45 17.82
CA ALA A 94 -12.47 13.88 17.98
C ALA A 94 -11.04 14.14 18.45
N VAL A 95 -10.67 15.42 18.63
CA VAL A 95 -9.37 15.79 19.21
C VAL A 95 -9.27 15.18 20.61
N GLY A 96 -8.23 14.36 20.85
CA GLY A 96 -8.01 13.71 22.15
C GLY A 96 -8.94 12.55 22.49
N ILE A 97 -9.98 12.27 21.68
CA ILE A 97 -10.95 11.20 21.91
C ILE A 97 -10.77 10.09 20.88
N TRP A 98 -10.47 8.89 21.37
CA TRP A 98 -10.22 7.69 20.56
C TRP A 98 -11.19 6.59 20.94
N ASN A 99 -11.84 5.97 19.96
CA ASN A 99 -12.80 4.88 20.20
C ASN A 99 -12.32 3.59 19.54
N CYS A 100 -12.34 2.50 20.30
CA CYS A 100 -12.12 1.16 19.79
C CYS A 100 -13.40 0.55 19.21
N LYS A 101 -13.41 0.24 17.91
CA LYS A 101 -14.58 -0.39 17.28
C LYS A 101 -14.93 -1.77 17.82
N SER A 102 -13.95 -2.53 18.31
CA SER A 102 -14.18 -3.91 18.77
C SER A 102 -14.71 -3.98 20.20
N CYS A 103 -14.09 -3.28 21.16
CA CYS A 103 -14.50 -3.31 22.57
C CYS A 103 -15.34 -2.11 23.00
N LYS A 104 -15.61 -1.16 22.10
CA LYS A 104 -16.39 0.08 22.34
C LYS A 104 -15.83 0.99 23.44
N LYS A 105 -14.62 0.73 23.93
CA LYS A 105 -13.96 1.57 24.92
C LYS A 105 -13.49 2.87 24.30
N VAL A 106 -13.79 3.97 24.99
CA VAL A 106 -13.33 5.31 24.66
C VAL A 106 -12.08 5.61 25.49
N ILE A 107 -11.04 6.12 24.83
CA ILE A 107 -9.71 6.37 25.38
C ILE A 107 -9.41 7.85 25.17
N ALA A 108 -9.06 8.54 26.27
CA ALA A 108 -8.47 9.86 26.20
C ALA A 108 -6.99 9.75 25.83
N GLY A 109 -6.55 10.51 24.83
CA GLY A 109 -5.21 10.41 24.27
C GLY A 109 -4.71 11.74 23.70
N GLY A 110 -3.65 11.66 22.88
CA GLY A 110 -3.13 12.83 22.18
C GLY A 110 -4.06 13.33 21.07
N ALA A 111 -3.79 14.55 20.59
CA ALA A 111 -4.56 15.15 19.50
C ALA A 111 -4.47 14.35 18.18
N TRP A 112 -3.29 13.76 17.90
CA TRP A 112 -2.97 13.08 16.63
C TRP A 112 -2.47 11.64 16.80
N THR A 113 -2.13 11.23 18.03
CA THR A 113 -1.68 9.88 18.38
C THR A 113 -2.42 9.42 19.65
N VAL A 114 -2.69 8.12 19.80
CA VAL A 114 -3.41 7.58 20.98
C VAL A 114 -2.63 7.83 22.27
N SER A 115 -1.31 7.64 22.26
CA SER A 115 -0.42 8.00 23.38
C SER A 115 0.63 8.99 22.91
N THR A 116 0.87 10.03 23.70
CA THR A 116 2.04 10.90 23.55
C THR A 116 3.21 10.34 24.34
N THR A 117 4.43 10.80 24.01
CA THR A 117 5.66 10.43 24.73
C THR A 117 5.62 10.93 26.17
N ALA A 118 5.18 12.17 26.40
CA ALA A 118 5.00 12.73 27.73
C ALA A 118 3.97 11.93 28.56
N ALA A 119 2.86 11.50 27.96
CA ALA A 119 1.91 10.66 28.69
C ALA A 119 2.50 9.29 29.05
N ALA A 120 3.37 8.74 28.21
CA ALA A 120 4.04 7.47 28.51
C ALA A 120 5.02 7.60 29.69
N THR A 121 5.78 8.68 29.77
CA THR A 121 6.70 8.94 30.89
C THR A 121 5.95 9.22 32.19
N VAL A 122 4.85 9.97 32.15
CA VAL A 122 4.01 10.22 33.33
C VAL A 122 3.43 8.90 33.88
N ARG A 123 2.99 7.99 33.01
CA ARG A 123 2.48 6.68 33.45
C ARG A 123 3.54 5.85 34.16
N SER A 124 4.79 5.83 33.67
CA SER A 124 5.87 5.09 34.31
C SER A 124 6.31 5.74 35.62
N THR A 125 6.38 7.08 35.69
CA THR A 125 6.77 7.79 36.91
C THR A 125 5.74 7.62 38.02
N VAL A 126 4.45 7.75 37.70
CA VAL A 126 3.36 7.56 38.68
C VAL A 126 3.35 6.13 39.19
N ARG A 127 3.54 5.13 38.32
CA ARG A 127 3.64 3.73 38.74
C ARG A 127 4.79 3.52 39.73
N ARG A 128 5.99 3.99 39.41
CA ARG A 128 7.17 3.87 40.28
C ARG A 128 6.95 4.55 41.64
N LEU A 129 6.33 5.73 41.65
CA LEU A 129 6.07 6.45 42.90
C LEU A 129 5.07 5.71 43.80
N ARG A 130 4.05 5.06 43.23
CA ARG A 130 3.10 4.24 44.00
C ARG A 130 3.76 3.01 44.61
N GLU A 131 4.62 2.32 43.84
CA GLU A 131 5.37 1.16 44.32
C GLU A 131 6.31 1.52 45.49
N LEU A 132 6.82 2.76 45.56
CA LEU A 132 7.67 3.22 46.67
C LEU A 132 6.89 3.63 47.93
N THR A 133 5.64 4.07 47.78
CA THR A 133 4.80 4.50 48.92
C THR A 133 4.07 3.35 49.59
N GLU A 134 3.81 2.27 48.84
CA GLU A 134 3.07 1.08 49.31
C GLU A 134 3.99 -0.06 49.79
N ALA A 135 5.31 0.09 49.64
CA ALA A 135 6.34 -0.80 50.18
C ALA A 135 6.76 -0.36 51.58
#